data_AF-A0A440V9X3-F1
#
_entry.id   AF-A0A440V9X3-F1
#
_cell.length_a   1.000
_cell.length_b   1.000
_cell.length_c   1.000
_cell.angle_alpha   90.00
_cell.angle_beta   90.00
_cell.angle_gamma   90.00
#
_symmetry.space_group_name_H-M   'P 1'
#
loop_
_entity.id
_entity.type
_entity.pdbx_description
1 polymer ?
#
loop_
_entity_poly.entity_id
_entity_poly.type
_entity_poly.pdbx_seq_one_letter_code
_entity_poly.pdbx_strand_id
1 'polypeptide(L)'
;MFKNGKLFLPPPRDGSDFKELFKRLAAAGAGRPLGKDGFPAGPWTPELLAEAISQIDSNRIGVDLRTVQLWFQENDKGISAANIRWLARVFGCGDPAATSEWQMELSAAQSRLAAKRRERKSAASDVAVAVPDMARPTTFEDDSDPPAELARDPDAKGPGRRFSLARRSEAFFSRGSPLNLPASVFAGAAALGFLSYMTGIHDATYVRADGLVKQVGFLWAPNWTFLFMVLLPLFFAFVTELLVFWKNEGRLNLVAEADQVKSDGAWAHNVEASSYSYWAVFLICVVFAGLFQWIGVCLMPLMKGGGNYPTDWGKLAIVRPEVISVPEEVVFTGLAYLYMCLCFYLFFVGLILLYTVVHDLWRIGVASKSGPEVDYQHEVNEVVLKVMRGIFRCTVLGVLIAICMKVQSAYLTSRGENIVAWLVGDMSSAFNGGNDVSDRIAYRMPTHYSSFLIVISTCVVFVYGSIRLGVGSRFQVPLWKMSAVVALLVVGYLLIDAFAGFSILLGVGVLLAIYGLIDPGFGDGERAN
;
A
#
# COMPACT_ATOMS: atom_id res chain seq x y z
N MET A 1 -21.27 -19.74 -45.99
CA MET A 1 -22.74 -19.65 -45.81
C MET A 1 -23.05 -18.18 -45.50
N PHE A 2 -24.21 -17.64 -45.88
CA PHE A 2 -24.54 -16.25 -45.57
C PHE A 2 -25.59 -16.20 -44.46
N LYS A 3 -25.35 -15.38 -43.44
CA LYS A 3 -26.32 -15.05 -42.38
C LYS A 3 -26.44 -13.54 -42.28
N ASN A 4 -27.67 -13.01 -42.26
CA ASN A 4 -27.95 -11.57 -42.18
C ASN A 4 -27.17 -10.72 -43.21
N GLY A 5 -27.06 -11.19 -44.45
CA GLY A 5 -26.35 -10.49 -45.52
C GLY A 5 -24.82 -10.42 -45.37
N LYS A 6 -24.26 -11.15 -44.40
CA LYS A 6 -22.82 -11.20 -44.07
C LYS A 6 -22.25 -12.59 -44.25
N LEU A 7 -20.95 -12.66 -44.58
CA LEU A 7 -20.24 -13.93 -44.72
C LEU A 7 -20.14 -14.64 -43.37
N PHE A 8 -20.83 -15.76 -43.21
CA PHE A 8 -20.78 -16.58 -42.02
C PHE A 8 -19.90 -17.82 -42.22
N LEU A 9 -18.98 -18.02 -41.29
CA LEU A 9 -18.21 -19.23 -41.12
C LEU A 9 -18.58 -19.86 -39.77
N PRO A 10 -18.86 -21.16 -39.69
CA PRO A 10 -19.10 -21.82 -38.42
C PRO A 10 -17.78 -21.95 -37.62
N PRO A 11 -17.85 -21.97 -36.27
CA PRO A 11 -16.66 -22.21 -35.45
C PRO A 11 -16.06 -23.60 -35.76
N PRO A 12 -14.76 -23.69 -36.11
CA PRO A 12 -14.17 -24.94 -36.57
C PRO A 12 -13.97 -25.98 -35.46
N ARG A 13 -13.90 -25.55 -34.18
CA ARG A 13 -13.63 -26.39 -32.99
C ARG A 13 -12.41 -27.32 -33.15
N ASP A 14 -11.42 -26.86 -33.89
CA ASP A 14 -10.23 -27.63 -34.29
C ASP A 14 -9.08 -27.56 -33.26
N GLY A 15 -9.31 -26.92 -32.12
CA GLY A 15 -8.30 -26.77 -31.07
C GLY A 15 -7.28 -25.65 -31.31
N SER A 16 -7.41 -24.88 -32.40
CA SER A 16 -6.51 -23.75 -32.71
C SER A 16 -6.46 -22.72 -31.57
N ASP A 17 -5.32 -22.07 -31.38
CA ASP A 17 -5.21 -20.97 -30.44
C ASP A 17 -5.88 -19.69 -30.99
N PHE A 18 -6.09 -18.71 -30.12
CA PHE A 18 -6.80 -17.48 -30.49
C PHE A 18 -6.17 -16.77 -31.70
N LYS A 19 -4.83 -16.76 -31.82
CA LYS A 19 -4.14 -16.02 -32.89
C LYS A 19 -4.31 -16.71 -34.24
N GLU A 20 -4.18 -18.02 -34.27
CA GLU A 20 -4.42 -18.85 -35.46
C GLU A 20 -5.87 -18.72 -35.94
N LEU A 21 -6.82 -18.85 -35.00
CA LEU A 21 -8.25 -18.74 -35.29
C LEU A 21 -8.63 -17.33 -35.80
N PHE A 22 -8.15 -16.29 -35.13
CA PHE A 22 -8.41 -14.91 -35.52
C PHE A 22 -7.82 -14.58 -36.90
N LYS A 23 -6.56 -14.98 -37.18
CA LYS A 23 -5.90 -14.73 -38.48
C LYS A 23 -6.68 -15.38 -39.62
N ARG A 24 -7.18 -16.61 -39.44
CA ARG A 24 -8.01 -17.31 -40.43
C ARG A 24 -9.33 -16.60 -40.69
N LEU A 25 -10.03 -16.16 -39.65
CA LEU A 25 -11.32 -15.46 -39.78
C LEU A 25 -11.17 -14.05 -40.37
N ALA A 26 -10.11 -13.35 -39.97
CA ALA A 26 -9.77 -12.04 -40.50
C ALA A 26 -9.42 -12.14 -41.99
N ALA A 27 -8.58 -13.10 -42.39
CA ALA A 27 -8.22 -13.34 -43.79
C ALA A 27 -9.43 -13.74 -44.65
N ALA A 28 -10.35 -14.55 -44.09
CA ALA A 28 -11.56 -14.96 -44.80
C ALA A 28 -12.64 -13.87 -44.87
N GLY A 29 -12.52 -12.78 -44.10
CA GLY A 29 -13.52 -11.71 -44.06
C GLY A 29 -14.83 -12.13 -43.35
N ALA A 30 -14.77 -13.04 -42.38
CA ALA A 30 -15.95 -13.51 -41.65
C ALA A 30 -16.69 -12.35 -40.97
N GLY A 31 -18.01 -12.25 -41.11
CA GLY A 31 -18.82 -11.17 -40.56
C GLY A 31 -18.86 -9.89 -41.41
N ARG A 32 -18.17 -9.83 -42.55
CA ARG A 32 -18.26 -8.69 -43.47
C ARG A 32 -19.53 -8.77 -44.33
N PRO A 33 -20.15 -7.63 -44.66
CA PRO A 33 -21.24 -7.58 -45.62
C PRO A 33 -20.74 -7.94 -47.02
N LEU A 34 -21.66 -8.42 -47.87
CA LEU A 34 -21.37 -8.64 -49.29
C LEU A 34 -21.20 -7.30 -50.04
N GLY A 35 -20.29 -7.29 -51.02
CA GLY A 35 -20.19 -6.20 -51.98
C GLY A 35 -21.42 -6.11 -52.89
N LYS A 36 -21.57 -4.99 -53.62
CA LYS A 36 -22.69 -4.78 -54.56
C LYS A 36 -22.71 -5.77 -55.74
N ASP A 37 -21.60 -6.47 -55.93
CA ASP A 37 -21.32 -7.51 -56.92
C ASP A 37 -21.61 -8.94 -56.42
N GLY A 38 -22.04 -9.11 -55.17
CA GLY A 38 -22.35 -10.42 -54.58
C GLY A 38 -21.13 -11.20 -54.09
N PHE A 39 -19.92 -10.63 -54.18
CA PHE A 39 -18.70 -11.23 -53.69
C PHE A 39 -18.35 -10.76 -52.26
N PRO A 40 -17.60 -11.55 -51.47
CA PRO A 40 -17.14 -11.14 -50.14
C PRO A 40 -16.27 -9.89 -50.22
N ALA A 41 -16.48 -8.91 -49.32
CA ALA A 41 -15.82 -7.60 -49.35
C ALA A 41 -14.28 -7.61 -49.09
N GLY A 42 -13.64 -8.78 -49.08
CA GLY A 42 -12.22 -8.98 -48.80
C GLY A 42 -11.90 -9.24 -47.31
N PRO A 43 -10.61 -9.40 -46.95
CA PRO A 43 -10.18 -9.64 -45.56
C PRO A 43 -10.48 -8.44 -44.64
N TRP A 44 -10.49 -8.66 -43.33
CA TRP A 44 -10.51 -7.58 -42.35
C TRP A 44 -9.15 -6.89 -42.27
N THR A 45 -9.14 -5.56 -42.32
CA THR A 45 -8.01 -4.74 -41.85
C THR A 45 -8.26 -4.26 -40.42
N PRO A 46 -7.21 -3.87 -39.66
CA PRO A 46 -7.38 -3.34 -38.31
C PRO A 46 -8.34 -2.15 -38.24
N GLU A 47 -8.29 -1.27 -39.23
CA GLU A 47 -9.11 -0.05 -39.32
C GLU A 47 -10.57 -0.41 -39.53
N LEU A 48 -10.86 -1.27 -40.52
CA LEU A 48 -12.22 -1.73 -40.82
C LEU A 48 -12.85 -2.48 -39.65
N LEU A 49 -12.06 -3.31 -38.95
CA LEU A 49 -12.56 -4.09 -37.82
C LEU A 49 -12.81 -3.20 -36.58
N ALA A 50 -11.94 -2.23 -36.32
CA ALA A 50 -12.14 -1.25 -35.24
C ALA A 50 -13.41 -0.41 -35.49
N GLU A 51 -13.63 0.03 -36.73
CA GLU A 51 -14.83 0.74 -37.13
C GLU A 51 -16.08 -0.13 -36.98
N ALA A 52 -16.05 -1.38 -37.48
CA ALA A 52 -17.18 -2.29 -37.39
C ALA A 52 -17.58 -2.63 -35.94
N ILE A 53 -16.61 -2.73 -35.03
CA ILE A 53 -16.88 -2.92 -33.59
C ILE A 53 -17.46 -1.66 -32.95
N SER A 54 -17.04 -0.48 -33.42
CA SER A 54 -17.51 0.81 -32.91
C SER A 54 -18.92 1.16 -33.39
N GLN A 55 -19.34 0.62 -34.55
CA GLN A 55 -20.70 0.75 -35.08
C GLN A 55 -21.74 -0.17 -34.42
N ILE A 56 -21.35 -1.01 -33.45
CA ILE A 56 -22.30 -1.84 -32.71
C ILE A 56 -22.98 -0.95 -31.65
N ASP A 57 -24.30 -0.73 -31.75
CA ASP A 57 -25.10 0.17 -30.87
C ASP A 57 -24.89 -0.03 -29.36
N SER A 58 -24.51 -1.24 -28.95
CA SER A 58 -24.23 -1.59 -27.55
C SER A 58 -22.81 -1.23 -27.08
N ASN A 59 -21.98 -0.64 -27.95
CA ASN A 59 -20.61 -0.23 -27.68
C ASN A 59 -20.41 1.29 -27.88
N ARG A 60 -20.97 2.11 -26.97
CA ARG A 60 -20.84 3.58 -27.00
C ARG A 60 -19.40 4.11 -26.89
N ILE A 61 -18.47 3.27 -26.45
CA ILE A 61 -17.06 3.63 -26.18
C ILE A 61 -16.17 3.36 -27.41
N GLY A 62 -16.62 2.49 -28.33
CA GLY A 62 -15.80 2.01 -29.44
C GLY A 62 -14.67 1.08 -28.98
N VAL A 63 -13.82 0.66 -29.93
CA VAL A 63 -12.55 0.00 -29.62
C VAL A 63 -11.42 0.80 -30.27
N ASP A 64 -10.41 1.09 -29.47
CA ASP A 64 -9.22 1.81 -29.92
C ASP A 64 -8.47 1.04 -31.03
N LEU A 65 -8.08 1.74 -32.10
CA LEU A 65 -7.42 1.17 -33.26
C LEU A 65 -6.11 0.47 -32.89
N ARG A 66 -5.33 1.04 -31.97
CA ARG A 66 -4.06 0.45 -31.52
C ARG A 66 -4.28 -0.89 -30.84
N THR A 67 -5.40 -1.06 -30.15
CA THR A 67 -5.79 -2.33 -29.54
C THR A 67 -6.09 -3.39 -30.60
N VAL A 68 -6.78 -3.04 -31.68
CA VAL A 68 -7.08 -3.97 -32.79
C VAL A 68 -5.82 -4.33 -33.58
N GLN A 69 -4.93 -3.36 -33.83
CA GLN A 69 -3.63 -3.62 -34.48
C GLN A 69 -2.80 -4.68 -33.73
N LEU A 70 -2.82 -4.68 -32.39
CA LEU A 70 -2.15 -5.71 -31.58
C LEU A 70 -2.73 -7.12 -31.80
N TRP A 71 -3.98 -7.26 -32.24
CA TRP A 71 -4.59 -8.55 -32.52
C TRP A 71 -4.06 -9.17 -33.80
N PHE A 72 -3.80 -8.34 -34.82
CA PHE A 72 -3.23 -8.74 -36.11
C PHE A 72 -1.73 -9.05 -36.05
N GLN A 73 -1.01 -8.51 -35.07
CA GLN A 73 0.40 -8.82 -34.87
C GLN A 73 0.63 -10.24 -34.34
N GLU A 74 1.70 -10.88 -34.81
CA GLU A 74 2.19 -12.16 -34.29
C GLU A 74 2.84 -11.93 -32.92
N ASN A 75 2.02 -12.05 -31.87
CA ASN A 75 2.44 -11.87 -30.49
C ASN A 75 1.66 -12.82 -29.56
N ASP A 76 2.17 -13.01 -28.34
CA ASP A 76 1.51 -13.84 -27.33
C ASP A 76 0.47 -13.06 -26.50
N LYS A 77 0.01 -11.89 -26.98
CA LYS A 77 -1.02 -11.09 -26.31
C LYS A 77 -2.39 -11.54 -26.78
N GLY A 78 -3.20 -12.02 -25.85
CA GLY A 78 -4.59 -12.34 -26.13
C GLY A 78 -5.54 -11.15 -25.94
N ILE A 79 -6.84 -11.44 -25.97
CA ILE A 79 -7.90 -10.43 -25.98
C ILE A 79 -8.71 -10.44 -24.68
N SER A 80 -9.22 -9.28 -24.27
CA SER A 80 -10.12 -9.14 -23.12
C SER A 80 -11.50 -9.77 -23.38
N ALA A 81 -12.19 -10.21 -22.31
CA ALA A 81 -13.52 -10.79 -22.44
C ALA A 81 -14.55 -9.85 -23.09
N ALA A 82 -14.44 -8.53 -22.84
CA ALA A 82 -15.29 -7.54 -23.47
C ALA A 82 -15.12 -7.52 -25.00
N ASN A 83 -13.88 -7.55 -25.48
CA ASN A 83 -13.55 -7.53 -26.90
C ASN A 83 -13.87 -8.88 -27.59
N ILE A 84 -13.78 -10.00 -26.86
CA ILE A 84 -14.26 -11.31 -27.35
C ILE A 84 -15.76 -11.26 -27.64
N ARG A 85 -16.57 -10.63 -26.77
CA ARG A 85 -18.02 -10.48 -27.03
C ARG A 85 -18.30 -9.68 -28.29
N TRP A 86 -17.54 -8.61 -28.54
CA TRP A 86 -17.70 -7.80 -29.75
C TRP A 86 -17.30 -8.56 -31.02
N LEU A 87 -16.16 -9.25 -30.99
CA LEU A 87 -15.72 -10.10 -32.10
C LEU A 87 -16.71 -11.24 -32.38
N ALA A 88 -17.25 -11.86 -31.33
CA ALA A 88 -18.27 -12.90 -31.47
C ALA A 88 -19.53 -12.37 -32.16
N ARG A 89 -19.93 -11.13 -31.87
CA ARG A 89 -21.09 -10.49 -32.51
C ARG A 89 -20.82 -10.14 -33.98
N VAL A 90 -19.59 -9.76 -34.31
CA VAL A 90 -19.16 -9.53 -35.70
C VAL A 90 -19.14 -10.85 -36.48
N PHE A 91 -18.43 -11.88 -35.99
CA PHE A 91 -18.30 -13.18 -36.66
C PHE A 91 -19.59 -14.01 -36.65
N GLY A 92 -20.44 -13.82 -35.65
CA GLY A 92 -21.79 -14.35 -35.58
C GLY A 92 -22.81 -13.63 -36.48
N CYS A 93 -22.38 -12.65 -37.27
CA CYS A 93 -23.23 -11.87 -38.18
C CYS A 93 -24.45 -11.21 -37.49
N GLY A 94 -24.37 -10.93 -36.19
CA GLY A 94 -25.48 -10.39 -35.39
C GLY A 94 -26.60 -11.38 -35.05
N ASP A 95 -26.48 -12.66 -35.45
CA ASP A 95 -27.41 -13.72 -35.03
C ASP A 95 -27.11 -14.15 -33.58
N PRO A 96 -28.08 -14.12 -32.64
CA PRO A 96 -27.84 -14.44 -31.23
C PRO A 96 -27.27 -15.84 -30.99
N ALA A 97 -27.76 -16.85 -31.73
CA ALA A 97 -27.29 -18.23 -31.59
C ALA A 97 -25.84 -18.38 -32.07
N ALA A 98 -25.54 -17.91 -33.28
CA ALA A 98 -24.18 -17.92 -33.83
C ALA A 98 -23.19 -17.07 -33.01
N THR A 99 -23.66 -15.95 -32.44
CA THR A 99 -22.84 -15.10 -31.56
C THR A 99 -22.45 -15.85 -30.28
N SER A 100 -23.38 -16.58 -29.67
CA SER A 100 -23.09 -17.39 -28.48
C SER A 100 -22.07 -18.49 -28.78
N GLU A 101 -22.23 -19.19 -29.90
CA GLU A 101 -21.28 -20.21 -30.35
C GLU A 101 -19.88 -19.63 -30.60
N TRP A 102 -19.79 -18.49 -31.29
CA TRP A 102 -18.54 -17.80 -31.51
C TRP A 102 -17.91 -17.28 -30.22
N GLN A 103 -18.71 -16.81 -29.27
CA GLN A 103 -18.21 -16.36 -27.97
C GLN A 103 -17.60 -17.52 -27.17
N MET A 104 -18.24 -18.69 -27.18
CA MET A 104 -17.70 -19.90 -26.54
C MET A 104 -16.39 -20.33 -27.18
N GLU A 105 -16.32 -20.40 -28.51
CA GLU A 105 -15.10 -20.84 -29.21
C GLU A 105 -13.94 -19.85 -29.05
N LEU A 106 -14.18 -18.54 -29.17
CA LEU A 106 -13.14 -17.52 -28.98
C LEU A 106 -12.62 -17.51 -27.54
N SER A 107 -13.48 -17.74 -26.54
CA SER A 107 -13.07 -17.85 -25.14
C SER A 107 -12.23 -19.12 -24.88
N ALA A 108 -12.58 -20.24 -25.52
CA ALA A 108 -11.82 -21.47 -25.46
C ALA A 108 -10.44 -21.30 -26.16
N ALA A 109 -10.40 -20.72 -27.34
CA ALA A 109 -9.17 -20.43 -28.09
C ALA A 109 -8.23 -19.49 -27.32
N GLN A 110 -8.79 -18.48 -26.64
CA GLN A 110 -8.05 -17.58 -25.76
C GLN A 110 -7.46 -18.32 -24.54
N SER A 111 -8.20 -19.28 -23.99
CA SER A 111 -7.71 -20.14 -22.89
C SER A 111 -6.56 -21.04 -23.36
N ARG A 112 -6.64 -21.58 -24.58
CA ARG A 112 -5.56 -22.36 -25.21
C ARG A 112 -4.31 -21.53 -25.45
N LEU A 113 -4.43 -20.30 -25.96
CA LEU A 113 -3.29 -19.37 -26.11
C LEU A 113 -2.63 -19.08 -24.75
N ALA A 114 -3.44 -18.89 -23.71
CA ALA A 114 -2.93 -18.67 -22.36
C ALA A 114 -2.21 -19.91 -21.79
N ALA A 115 -2.67 -21.12 -22.09
CA ALA A 115 -2.03 -22.38 -21.72
C ALA A 115 -0.69 -22.57 -22.47
N LYS A 116 -0.68 -22.42 -23.80
CA LYS A 116 0.53 -22.49 -24.65
C LYS A 116 1.60 -21.49 -24.20
N ARG A 117 1.20 -20.29 -23.78
CA ARG A 117 2.10 -19.28 -23.19
C ARG A 117 2.70 -19.72 -21.85
N ARG A 118 1.95 -20.45 -21.02
CA ARG A 118 2.45 -20.98 -19.74
C ARG A 118 3.45 -22.11 -20.01
N GLU A 119 3.15 -23.02 -20.93
CA GLU A 119 4.03 -24.12 -21.33
C GLU A 119 5.34 -23.62 -21.94
N ARG A 120 5.30 -22.60 -22.81
CA ARG A 120 6.54 -21.99 -23.34
C ARG A 120 7.41 -21.37 -22.26
N LYS A 121 6.79 -20.80 -21.21
CA LYS A 121 7.53 -20.23 -20.08
C LYS A 121 8.12 -21.29 -19.16
N SER A 122 7.48 -22.44 -19.01
CA SER A 122 8.05 -23.59 -18.27
C SER A 122 9.15 -24.28 -19.09
N ALA A 123 8.95 -24.49 -20.39
CA ALA A 123 9.98 -25.08 -21.24
C ALA A 123 11.25 -24.21 -21.35
N ALA A 124 11.10 -22.88 -21.41
CA ALA A 124 12.24 -21.95 -21.37
C ALA A 124 12.97 -21.94 -20.00
N SER A 125 12.31 -22.37 -18.94
CA SER A 125 12.91 -22.56 -17.61
C SER A 125 13.70 -23.87 -17.54
N ASP A 126 13.22 -24.95 -18.18
CA ASP A 126 13.89 -26.25 -18.16
C ASP A 126 15.10 -26.32 -19.11
N VAL A 127 15.08 -25.62 -20.24
CA VAL A 127 16.21 -25.58 -21.19
C VAL A 127 17.41 -24.78 -20.64
N ALA A 128 17.20 -23.93 -19.64
CA ALA A 128 18.29 -23.19 -18.97
C ALA A 128 19.12 -24.05 -17.99
N VAL A 129 18.74 -25.33 -17.76
CA VAL A 129 19.41 -26.24 -16.80
C VAL A 129 20.15 -27.40 -17.50
N ALA A 130 20.16 -27.47 -18.83
CA ALA A 130 20.91 -28.51 -19.55
C ALA A 130 22.41 -28.15 -19.71
N VAL A 131 23.20 -28.35 -18.66
CA VAL A 131 24.65 -28.57 -18.76
C VAL A 131 24.86 -29.98 -19.35
N PRO A 132 25.70 -30.18 -20.38
CA PRO A 132 25.97 -31.52 -20.90
C PRO A 132 26.91 -32.24 -19.93
N ASP A 133 26.39 -33.22 -19.22
CA ASP A 133 27.18 -34.00 -18.26
C ASP A 133 28.08 -35.00 -19.01
N MET A 134 29.38 -34.86 -18.79
CA MET A 134 30.40 -35.77 -19.25
C MET A 134 30.32 -37.10 -18.48
N ALA A 135 30.55 -38.18 -19.22
CA ALA A 135 30.79 -39.55 -18.82
C ALA A 135 31.08 -39.82 -17.33
N ARG A 136 30.31 -40.75 -16.73
CA ARG A 136 30.72 -41.52 -15.55
C ARG A 136 30.82 -43.01 -15.89
N PRO A 137 31.87 -43.71 -15.43
CA PRO A 137 31.97 -45.15 -15.54
C PRO A 137 31.16 -45.87 -14.45
N THR A 138 30.89 -47.13 -14.78
CA THR A 138 30.04 -48.17 -14.21
C THR A 138 30.35 -48.67 -12.79
N THR A 139 29.39 -49.47 -12.28
CA THR A 139 29.42 -50.45 -11.16
C THR A 139 28.99 -49.88 -9.79
N PHE A 140 28.15 -50.49 -8.94
CA PHE A 140 27.64 -51.86 -8.77
C PHE A 140 26.16 -51.84 -8.26
N GLU A 141 25.45 -52.94 -8.53
CA GLU A 141 24.13 -53.34 -8.00
C GLU A 141 24.21 -53.74 -6.50
N ASP A 142 23.16 -53.46 -5.71
CA ASP A 142 22.62 -54.43 -4.75
C ASP A 142 21.16 -54.12 -4.40
N ASP A 143 20.38 -55.20 -4.32
CA ASP A 143 18.93 -55.32 -4.13
C ASP A 143 18.49 -55.07 -2.69
N SER A 144 17.31 -54.49 -2.49
CA SER A 144 16.39 -54.80 -1.39
C SER A 144 14.99 -54.19 -1.63
N ASP A 145 13.99 -55.07 -1.71
CA ASP A 145 12.57 -54.81 -2.01
C ASP A 145 11.81 -53.96 -0.95
N PRO A 146 10.67 -53.32 -1.32
CA PRO A 146 9.88 -52.38 -0.50
C PRO A 146 8.78 -53.11 0.32
N PRO A 147 8.20 -52.52 1.42
CA PRO A 147 7.07 -51.58 1.26
C PRO A 147 6.82 -50.61 2.45
N ALA A 148 6.11 -49.50 2.18
CA ALA A 148 4.93 -49.02 2.93
C ALA A 148 4.65 -47.55 2.62
N GLU A 149 3.63 -47.38 1.78
CA GLU A 149 2.72 -46.23 1.70
C GLU A 149 2.57 -45.45 3.03
N LEU A 150 3.09 -44.22 3.04
CA LEU A 150 2.52 -43.14 3.83
C LEU A 150 2.02 -42.09 2.86
N ALA A 151 0.69 -42.01 2.78
CA ALA A 151 -0.11 -41.10 1.98
C ALA A 151 0.52 -39.71 1.84
N ARG A 152 1.01 -39.41 0.62
CA ARG A 152 1.19 -38.03 0.17
C ARG A 152 -0.18 -37.51 -0.23
N ASP A 153 -0.68 -36.63 0.62
CA ASP A 153 -1.80 -35.74 0.39
C ASP A 153 -1.73 -35.13 -1.04
N PRO A 154 -2.70 -35.39 -1.94
CA PRO A 154 -2.69 -34.88 -3.29
C PRO A 154 -3.29 -33.47 -3.31
N ASP A 155 -2.68 -32.51 -2.62
CA ASP A 155 -3.14 -31.12 -2.64
C ASP A 155 -2.03 -30.10 -2.89
N ALA A 156 -1.03 -30.50 -3.69
CA ALA A 156 -0.04 -29.59 -4.25
C ALA A 156 -0.38 -29.22 -5.71
N LYS A 157 -1.61 -28.78 -5.98
CA LYS A 157 -1.86 -27.89 -7.13
C LYS A 157 -1.19 -26.56 -6.83
N GLY A 158 0.03 -26.37 -7.35
CA GLY A 158 0.79 -25.13 -7.21
C GLY A 158 -0.10 -23.90 -7.45
N PRO A 159 -0.20 -22.97 -6.48
CA PRO A 159 -1.15 -21.88 -6.59
C PRO A 159 -0.67 -20.94 -7.70
N GLY A 160 -1.39 -20.97 -8.82
CA GLY A 160 -1.23 -19.99 -9.89
C GLY A 160 -1.20 -18.59 -9.30
N ARG A 161 -0.07 -17.90 -9.50
CA ARG A 161 0.28 -16.53 -9.09
C ARG A 161 -0.92 -15.73 -8.57
N ARG A 162 -1.29 -15.96 -7.31
CA ARG A 162 -2.37 -15.24 -6.64
C ARG A 162 -1.96 -13.78 -6.54
N PHE A 163 -2.91 -12.86 -6.72
CA PHE A 163 -2.71 -11.44 -6.47
C PHE A 163 -2.37 -11.27 -4.98
N SER A 164 -1.07 -11.20 -4.66
CA SER A 164 -0.61 -11.06 -3.28
C SER A 164 -0.49 -9.58 -2.95
N LEU A 165 -1.48 -9.07 -2.19
CA LEU A 165 -1.47 -7.72 -1.67
C LEU A 165 -0.21 -7.46 -0.84
N ALA A 166 0.24 -8.44 -0.05
CA ALA A 166 1.47 -8.38 0.72
C ALA A 166 2.71 -8.12 -0.17
N ARG A 167 2.89 -8.91 -1.24
CA ARG A 167 4.02 -8.71 -2.18
C ARG A 167 3.96 -7.36 -2.89
N ARG A 168 2.77 -6.89 -3.25
CA ARG A 168 2.63 -5.57 -3.90
C ARG A 168 2.88 -4.42 -2.92
N SER A 169 2.51 -4.61 -1.66
CA SER A 169 2.70 -3.60 -0.60
C SER A 169 4.18 -3.50 -0.20
N GLU A 170 4.86 -4.63 -0.03
CA GLU A 170 6.32 -4.67 0.18
C GLU A 170 7.08 -4.03 -0.99
N ALA A 171 6.61 -4.23 -2.22
CA ALA A 171 7.24 -3.66 -3.40
C ALA A 171 7.26 -2.12 -3.41
N PHE A 172 6.33 -1.43 -2.73
CA PHE A 172 6.39 0.02 -2.59
C PHE A 172 7.57 0.49 -1.74
N PHE A 173 8.05 -0.35 -0.82
CA PHE A 173 9.17 -0.04 0.06
C PHE A 173 10.50 -0.55 -0.49
N SER A 174 10.48 -1.65 -1.25
CA SER A 174 11.70 -2.38 -1.64
C SER A 174 12.10 -2.23 -3.11
N ARG A 175 11.20 -1.77 -3.99
CA ARG A 175 11.50 -1.66 -5.44
C ARG A 175 11.67 -0.21 -5.87
N GLY A 176 12.75 0.04 -6.59
CA GLY A 176 13.07 1.36 -7.16
C GLY A 176 13.90 2.20 -6.20
N SER A 177 13.93 3.51 -6.43
CA SER A 177 14.67 4.43 -5.57
C SER A 177 14.02 4.51 -4.17
N PRO A 178 14.80 4.50 -3.08
CA PRO A 178 14.27 4.63 -1.72
C PRO A 178 13.53 5.96 -1.49
N LEU A 179 13.73 6.94 -2.37
CA LEU A 179 13.07 8.25 -2.32
C LEU A 179 11.66 8.25 -2.92
N ASN A 180 11.31 7.26 -3.77
CA ASN A 180 10.07 7.29 -4.55
C ASN A 180 8.81 7.35 -3.67
N LEU A 181 8.73 6.50 -2.65
CA LEU A 181 7.58 6.43 -1.75
C LEU A 181 7.47 7.73 -0.91
N PRO A 182 8.50 8.16 -0.15
CA PRO A 182 8.47 9.44 0.56
C PRO A 182 8.12 10.64 -0.33
N ALA A 183 8.71 10.74 -1.51
CA ALA A 183 8.46 11.84 -2.44
C ALA A 183 7.03 11.82 -2.98
N SER A 184 6.47 10.65 -3.28
CA SER A 184 5.07 10.54 -3.75
C SER A 184 4.08 10.97 -2.67
N VAL A 185 4.34 10.62 -1.41
CA VAL A 185 3.51 11.00 -0.26
C VAL A 185 3.60 12.51 -0.05
N PHE A 186 4.81 13.05 -0.02
CA PHE A 186 5.03 14.51 0.06
C PHE A 186 4.33 15.26 -1.08
N ALA A 187 4.47 14.80 -2.33
CA ALA A 187 3.85 15.41 -3.49
C ALA A 187 2.32 15.38 -3.39
N GLY A 188 1.72 14.29 -2.90
CA GLY A 188 0.28 14.21 -2.64
C GLY A 188 -0.19 15.20 -1.57
N ALA A 189 0.57 15.36 -0.49
CA ALA A 189 0.28 16.35 0.55
C ALA A 189 0.39 17.78 0.02
N ALA A 190 1.42 18.08 -0.77
CA ALA A 190 1.61 19.37 -1.42
C ALA A 190 0.49 19.67 -2.42
N ALA A 191 0.05 18.68 -3.21
CA ALA A 191 -1.07 18.82 -4.13
C ALA A 191 -2.38 19.16 -3.40
N LEU A 192 -2.65 18.50 -2.27
CA LEU A 192 -3.79 18.87 -1.41
C LEU A 192 -3.63 20.29 -0.82
N GLY A 193 -2.41 20.68 -0.44
CA GLY A 193 -2.11 22.05 -0.03
C GLY A 193 -2.44 23.08 -1.12
N PHE A 194 -2.00 22.86 -2.36
CA PHE A 194 -2.32 23.71 -3.50
C PHE A 194 -3.83 23.73 -3.79
N LEU A 195 -4.51 22.59 -3.73
CA LEU A 195 -5.96 22.52 -3.88
C LEU A 195 -6.66 23.35 -2.79
N SER A 196 -6.19 23.28 -1.54
CA SER A 196 -6.75 24.07 -0.42
C SER A 196 -6.55 25.58 -0.60
N TYR A 197 -5.46 25.96 -1.29
CA TYR A 197 -5.21 27.35 -1.66
C TYR A 197 -6.21 27.81 -2.74
N MET A 198 -6.38 27.02 -3.80
CA MET A 198 -7.31 27.33 -4.89
C MET A 198 -8.77 27.39 -4.42
N THR A 199 -9.16 26.56 -3.44
CA THR A 199 -10.52 26.58 -2.87
C THR A 199 -10.71 27.58 -1.73
N GLY A 200 -9.67 28.33 -1.33
CA GLY A 200 -9.76 29.37 -0.30
C GLY A 200 -9.80 28.88 1.14
N ILE A 201 -9.68 27.58 1.40
CA ILE A 201 -9.78 26.99 2.76
C ILE A 201 -8.44 26.85 3.51
N HIS A 202 -7.33 27.22 2.86
CA HIS A 202 -5.97 27.08 3.39
C HIS A 202 -5.72 27.87 4.69
N ASP A 203 -6.25 29.09 4.81
CA ASP A 203 -6.05 30.03 5.93
C ASP A 203 -7.39 30.64 6.38
N ALA A 204 -8.36 29.78 6.71
CA ALA A 204 -9.73 30.21 7.00
C ALA A 204 -10.02 30.35 8.50
N THR A 205 -10.60 31.48 8.89
CA THR A 205 -11.12 31.73 10.24
C THR A 205 -12.65 31.78 10.27
N TYR A 206 -13.26 31.35 11.38
CA TYR A 206 -14.70 31.52 11.61
C TYR A 206 -14.99 32.10 13.00
N VAL A 207 -16.10 32.83 13.13
CA VAL A 207 -16.59 33.34 14.42
C VAL A 207 -17.49 32.26 15.03
N ARG A 208 -17.10 31.75 16.19
CA ARG A 208 -17.89 30.78 16.96
C ARG A 208 -19.03 31.51 17.70
N ALA A 209 -20.04 30.76 18.15
CA ALA A 209 -21.20 31.30 18.84
C ALA A 209 -20.89 32.09 20.13
N ASP A 210 -19.71 31.90 20.73
CA ASP A 210 -19.19 32.64 21.88
C ASP A 210 -18.43 33.93 21.50
N GLY A 211 -18.40 34.28 20.21
CA GLY A 211 -17.66 35.44 19.69
C GLY A 211 -16.18 35.19 19.44
N LEU A 212 -15.66 34.00 19.75
CA LEU A 212 -14.26 33.65 19.51
C LEU A 212 -13.99 33.49 18.01
N VAL A 213 -13.00 34.22 17.49
CA VAL A 213 -12.49 34.01 16.13
C VAL A 213 -11.50 32.85 16.16
N LYS A 214 -11.83 31.76 15.46
CA LYS A 214 -11.01 30.55 15.47
C LYS A 214 -10.42 30.25 14.10
N GLN A 215 -9.12 30.00 14.08
CA GLN A 215 -8.35 29.57 12.91
C GLN A 215 -8.58 28.08 12.66
N VAL A 216 -9.13 27.75 11.50
CA VAL A 216 -9.48 26.38 11.09
C VAL A 216 -8.91 26.00 9.73
N GLY A 217 -8.11 26.87 9.11
CA GLY A 217 -7.53 26.63 7.80
C GLY A 217 -6.75 25.33 7.68
N PHE A 218 -6.75 24.75 6.47
CA PHE A 218 -6.10 23.47 6.19
C PHE A 218 -4.60 23.48 6.55
N LEU A 219 -3.90 24.59 6.33
CA LEU A 219 -2.47 24.71 6.65
C LEU A 219 -2.20 24.87 8.17
N TRP A 220 -3.21 25.27 8.93
CA TRP A 220 -3.10 25.38 10.38
C TRP A 220 -3.40 24.07 11.12
N ALA A 221 -3.74 23.01 10.38
CA ALA A 221 -3.98 21.68 10.92
C ALA A 221 -2.68 20.86 10.97
N PRO A 222 -2.08 20.58 12.15
CA PRO A 222 -0.82 19.84 12.26
C PRO A 222 -0.87 18.42 11.71
N ASN A 223 -2.04 17.80 11.78
CA ASN A 223 -2.29 16.47 11.21
C ASN A 223 -2.33 16.48 9.67
N TRP A 224 -2.24 17.66 9.04
CA TRP A 224 -2.06 17.80 7.60
C TRP A 224 -0.68 18.33 7.24
N THR A 225 -0.26 19.44 7.85
CA THR A 225 1.03 20.06 7.55
C THR A 225 2.19 19.22 8.07
N PHE A 226 2.33 19.05 9.38
CA PHE A 226 3.46 18.30 9.91
C PHE A 226 3.37 16.80 9.63
N LEU A 227 2.18 16.21 9.80
CA LEU A 227 1.98 14.77 9.63
C LEU A 227 2.27 14.31 8.20
N PHE A 228 1.56 14.85 7.20
CA PHE A 228 1.68 14.36 5.82
C PHE A 228 2.82 14.98 5.03
N MET A 229 3.26 16.22 5.33
CA MET A 229 4.40 16.81 4.62
C MET A 229 5.75 16.42 5.22
N VAL A 230 5.83 16.05 6.50
CA VAL A 230 7.14 15.84 7.16
C VAL A 230 7.24 14.46 7.79
N LEU A 231 6.41 14.18 8.80
CA LEU A 231 6.58 13.00 9.65
C LEU A 231 6.36 11.69 8.90
N LEU A 232 5.34 11.62 8.05
CA LEU A 232 5.00 10.41 7.33
C LEU A 232 5.97 10.10 6.18
N PRO A 233 6.39 11.06 5.34
CA PRO A 233 7.48 10.85 4.39
C PRO A 233 8.77 10.36 5.07
N LEU A 234 9.16 10.98 6.20
CA LEU A 234 10.32 10.53 6.98
C LEU A 234 10.15 9.11 7.51
N PHE A 235 8.95 8.74 7.97
CA PHE A 235 8.65 7.39 8.44
C PHE A 235 8.87 6.39 7.31
N PHE A 236 8.35 6.66 6.12
CA PHE A 236 8.54 5.80 4.96
C PHE A 236 10.01 5.71 4.54
N ALA A 237 10.76 6.81 4.61
CA ALA A 237 12.18 6.81 4.30
C ALA A 237 12.95 5.86 5.24
N PHE A 238 12.73 5.94 6.56
CA PHE A 238 13.40 5.07 7.52
C PHE A 238 12.96 3.60 7.42
N VAL A 239 11.67 3.33 7.17
CA VAL A 239 11.21 1.96 6.94
C VAL A 239 11.87 1.38 5.69
N THR A 240 11.92 2.15 4.60
CA THR A 240 12.58 1.73 3.35
C THR A 240 14.07 1.51 3.55
N GLU A 241 14.78 2.43 4.21
CA GLU A 241 16.21 2.29 4.51
C GLU A 241 16.48 1.02 5.32
N LEU A 242 15.69 0.79 6.38
CA LEU A 242 15.83 -0.40 7.22
C LEU A 242 15.53 -1.70 6.46
N LEU A 243 14.52 -1.69 5.58
CA LEU A 243 14.19 -2.86 4.76
C LEU A 243 15.25 -3.15 3.70
N VAL A 244 15.78 -2.12 3.05
CA VAL A 244 16.86 -2.25 2.07
C VAL A 244 18.12 -2.78 2.77
N PHE A 245 18.49 -2.20 3.91
CA PHE A 245 19.59 -2.69 4.75
C PHE A 245 19.38 -4.16 5.13
N TRP A 246 18.21 -4.52 5.65
CA TRP A 246 17.94 -5.88 6.08
C TRP A 246 18.08 -6.87 4.92
N LYS A 247 17.50 -6.57 3.76
CA LYS A 247 17.51 -7.49 2.61
C LYS A 247 18.87 -7.63 1.95
N ASN A 248 19.63 -6.54 1.85
CA ASN A 248 20.86 -6.50 1.05
C ASN A 248 22.14 -6.69 1.86
N GLU A 249 22.13 -6.39 3.16
CA GLU A 249 23.33 -6.42 4.00
C GLU A 249 23.08 -7.25 5.27
N GLY A 250 22.17 -6.78 6.13
CA GLY A 250 22.01 -7.31 7.48
C GLY A 250 21.65 -8.80 7.52
N ARG A 251 20.82 -9.27 6.60
CA ARG A 251 20.43 -10.68 6.52
C ARG A 251 21.49 -11.54 5.84
N LEU A 252 22.25 -11.00 4.86
CA LEU A 252 23.30 -11.75 4.17
C LEU A 252 24.50 -12.00 5.09
N ASN A 253 24.88 -11.01 5.91
CA ASN A 253 25.96 -11.15 6.89
C ASN A 253 25.68 -12.25 7.93
N LEU A 254 24.41 -12.59 8.16
CA LEU A 254 23.99 -13.55 9.19
C LEU A 254 23.63 -14.94 8.63
N VAL A 255 23.64 -15.13 7.32
CA VAL A 255 23.28 -16.40 6.67
C VAL A 255 24.50 -16.95 5.95
N ALA A 256 24.85 -18.21 6.23
CA ALA A 256 25.98 -18.89 5.59
C ALA A 256 25.85 -18.87 4.06
N GLU A 257 26.99 -18.79 3.37
CA GLU A 257 27.10 -18.64 1.90
C GLU A 257 26.27 -19.68 1.11
N ALA A 258 26.15 -20.91 1.63
CA ALA A 258 25.39 -22.00 1.02
C ALA A 258 23.85 -21.83 1.07
N ASP A 259 23.31 -20.96 1.93
CA ASP A 259 21.86 -20.76 2.13
C ASP A 259 21.33 -19.47 1.50
N GLN A 260 22.17 -18.68 0.81
CA GLN A 260 21.80 -17.37 0.25
C GLN A 260 20.66 -17.42 -0.80
N VAL A 261 20.63 -18.43 -1.69
CA VAL A 261 19.55 -18.57 -2.70
C VAL A 261 18.22 -19.02 -2.08
N LYS A 262 18.26 -19.81 -1.00
CA LYS A 262 17.06 -20.14 -0.20
C LYS A 262 16.60 -18.93 0.62
N SER A 263 17.51 -18.04 0.98
CA SER A 263 17.25 -16.84 1.75
C SER A 263 16.22 -15.93 1.07
N ASP A 264 16.37 -15.58 -0.21
CA ASP A 264 15.42 -14.69 -0.90
C ASP A 264 14.01 -15.29 -1.01
N GLY A 265 13.91 -16.59 -1.28
CA GLY A 265 12.64 -17.32 -1.24
C GLY A 265 12.01 -17.32 0.16
N ALA A 266 12.83 -17.43 1.22
CA ALA A 266 12.37 -17.41 2.60
C ALA A 266 11.83 -16.03 3.05
N TRP A 267 12.42 -14.91 2.59
CA TRP A 267 11.88 -13.57 2.88
C TRP A 267 10.51 -13.37 2.22
N ALA A 268 10.40 -13.71 0.94
CA ALA A 268 9.13 -13.62 0.22
C ALA A 268 8.05 -14.49 0.88
N HIS A 269 8.41 -15.69 1.34
CA HIS A 269 7.51 -16.57 2.08
C HIS A 269 7.08 -15.97 3.43
N ASN A 270 7.99 -15.38 4.21
CA ASN A 270 7.66 -14.72 5.47
C ASN A 270 6.68 -13.55 5.27
N VAL A 271 6.88 -12.73 4.23
CA VAL A 271 5.95 -11.64 3.88
C VAL A 271 4.58 -12.18 3.46
N GLU A 272 4.54 -13.29 2.72
CA GLU A 272 3.30 -13.94 2.32
C GLU A 272 2.57 -14.63 3.47
N ALA A 273 3.29 -15.15 4.46
CA ALA A 273 2.70 -15.75 5.66
C ALA A 273 1.85 -14.74 6.44
N SER A 274 2.18 -13.45 6.37
CA SER A 274 1.39 -12.37 6.98
C SER A 274 0.29 -11.79 6.09
N SER A 275 -0.03 -12.40 4.95
CA SER A 275 -1.00 -11.88 3.95
C SER A 275 -2.37 -11.49 4.55
N TYR A 276 -2.85 -12.23 5.55
CA TYR A 276 -4.09 -11.89 6.26
C TYR A 276 -4.01 -10.51 6.93
N SER A 277 -2.90 -10.19 7.60
CA SER A 277 -2.69 -8.90 8.27
C SER A 277 -2.71 -7.74 7.27
N TYR A 278 -2.11 -7.91 6.09
CA TYR A 278 -2.16 -6.89 5.02
C TYR A 278 -3.60 -6.63 4.55
N TRP A 279 -4.39 -7.68 4.34
CA TRP A 279 -5.80 -7.54 3.95
C TRP A 279 -6.67 -6.93 5.05
N ALA A 280 -6.47 -7.34 6.30
CA ALA A 280 -7.19 -6.79 7.45
C ALA A 280 -6.92 -5.27 7.58
N VAL A 281 -5.65 -4.85 7.51
CA VAL A 281 -5.26 -3.44 7.54
C VAL A 281 -5.82 -2.68 6.35
N PHE A 282 -5.80 -3.25 5.15
CA PHE A 282 -6.39 -2.64 3.96
C PHE A 282 -7.87 -2.34 4.15
N LEU A 283 -8.64 -3.32 4.63
CA LEU A 283 -10.07 -3.15 4.88
C LEU A 283 -10.33 -2.11 5.98
N ILE A 284 -9.59 -2.16 7.09
CA ILE A 284 -9.73 -1.20 8.18
C ILE A 284 -9.40 0.23 7.71
N CYS A 285 -8.28 0.41 6.99
CA CYS A 285 -7.88 1.74 6.55
C CYS A 285 -8.81 2.29 5.46
N VAL A 286 -9.04 1.55 4.38
CA VAL A 286 -9.77 2.08 3.22
C VAL A 286 -11.28 2.14 3.47
N VAL A 287 -11.87 1.10 4.07
CA VAL A 287 -13.32 1.03 4.26
C VAL A 287 -13.74 1.77 5.53
N PHE A 288 -13.15 1.47 6.68
CA PHE A 288 -13.59 2.08 7.94
C PHE A 288 -13.01 3.49 8.12
N ALA A 289 -11.69 3.65 8.09
CA ALA A 289 -11.05 4.94 8.33
C ALA A 289 -11.16 5.92 7.15
N GLY A 290 -11.24 5.40 5.92
CA GLY A 290 -11.45 6.19 4.70
C GLY A 290 -12.93 6.45 4.46
N LEU A 291 -13.64 5.45 3.94
CA LEU A 291 -15.02 5.61 3.45
C LEU A 291 -16.01 5.95 4.56
N PHE A 292 -16.13 5.12 5.61
CA PHE A 292 -17.14 5.35 6.65
C PHE A 292 -16.83 6.59 7.50
N GLN A 293 -15.57 6.83 7.82
CA GLN A 293 -15.19 8.05 8.54
C GLN A 293 -15.48 9.30 7.70
N TRP A 294 -15.19 9.30 6.40
CA TRP A 294 -15.53 10.42 5.52
C TRP A 294 -17.05 10.63 5.44
N ILE A 295 -17.82 9.56 5.26
CA ILE A 295 -19.30 9.64 5.23
C ILE A 295 -19.83 10.25 6.53
N GLY A 296 -19.38 9.74 7.67
CA GLY A 296 -19.90 10.16 8.98
C GLY A 296 -19.41 11.52 9.46
N VAL A 297 -18.16 11.87 9.17
CA VAL A 297 -17.51 13.09 9.70
C VAL A 297 -17.65 14.26 8.74
N CYS A 298 -17.66 14.05 7.42
CA CYS A 298 -17.70 15.14 6.43
C CYS A 298 -19.01 15.14 5.64
N LEU A 299 -19.29 14.07 4.88
CA LEU A 299 -20.39 14.06 3.91
C LEU A 299 -21.76 14.31 4.56
N MET A 300 -22.09 13.56 5.62
CA MET A 300 -23.38 13.67 6.29
C MET A 300 -23.60 15.04 6.92
N PRO A 301 -22.63 15.62 7.67
CA PRO A 301 -22.76 16.99 8.16
C PRO A 301 -22.93 18.04 7.07
N LEU A 302 -22.17 17.92 5.97
CA LEU A 302 -22.26 18.85 4.83
C LEU A 302 -23.62 18.80 4.14
N MET A 303 -24.20 17.61 3.97
CA MET A 303 -25.53 17.44 3.37
C MET A 303 -26.67 17.90 4.26
N LYS A 304 -26.53 17.78 5.59
CA LYS A 304 -27.59 18.09 6.56
C LYS A 304 -27.50 19.50 7.15
N GLY A 305 -26.44 20.25 6.86
CA GLY A 305 -26.23 21.61 7.38
C GLY A 305 -25.89 21.65 8.87
N GLY A 306 -25.32 20.58 9.43
CA GLY A 306 -24.97 20.51 10.86
C GLY A 306 -24.44 19.15 11.30
N GLY A 307 -23.75 19.11 12.45
CA GLY A 307 -23.20 17.88 13.02
C GLY A 307 -22.71 18.03 14.45
N ASN A 308 -22.47 16.90 15.12
CA ASN A 308 -21.97 16.84 16.50
C ASN A 308 -20.44 16.96 16.57
N TYR A 309 -19.80 17.73 15.70
CA TYR A 309 -18.34 17.88 15.65
C TYR A 309 -17.96 19.36 15.52
N PRO A 310 -16.83 19.78 16.10
CA PRO A 310 -16.33 21.15 15.92
C PRO A 310 -16.06 21.44 14.44
N THR A 311 -16.32 22.68 14.05
CA THR A 311 -16.03 23.19 12.71
C THR A 311 -14.52 23.13 12.45
N ASP A 312 -14.15 22.50 11.34
CA ASP A 312 -12.80 22.46 10.79
C ASP A 312 -12.84 22.88 9.30
N TRP A 313 -11.69 22.92 8.62
CA TRP A 313 -11.59 23.22 7.18
C TRP A 313 -12.46 22.33 6.29
N GLY A 314 -12.94 21.18 6.78
CA GLY A 314 -13.77 20.22 6.02
C GLY A 314 -15.26 20.35 6.27
N LYS A 315 -15.68 21.37 7.04
CA LYS A 315 -17.09 21.74 7.30
C LYS A 315 -17.32 23.24 7.16
N LEU A 316 -16.40 23.95 6.52
CA LEU A 316 -16.40 25.39 6.42
C LEU A 316 -17.56 25.91 5.57
N ALA A 317 -18.02 25.19 4.54
CA ALA A 317 -19.15 25.60 3.71
C ALA A 317 -20.47 25.72 4.51
N ILE A 318 -20.57 25.08 5.67
CA ILE A 318 -21.75 25.18 6.55
C ILE A 318 -21.81 26.57 7.21
N VAL A 319 -20.65 27.14 7.54
CA VAL A 319 -20.53 28.38 8.34
C VAL A 319 -20.15 29.59 7.47
N ARG A 320 -19.38 29.36 6.41
CA ARG A 320 -18.83 30.36 5.48
C ARG A 320 -19.03 29.91 4.03
N PRO A 321 -20.29 29.76 3.55
CA PRO A 321 -20.59 29.29 2.19
C PRO A 321 -20.04 30.22 1.08
N GLU A 322 -19.71 31.46 1.42
CA GLU A 322 -19.08 32.43 0.53
C GLU A 322 -17.59 32.14 0.24
N VAL A 323 -16.94 31.28 1.02
CA VAL A 323 -15.54 30.88 0.79
C VAL A 323 -15.47 29.64 -0.11
N ILE A 324 -16.27 28.62 0.18
CA ILE A 324 -16.30 27.35 -0.55
C ILE A 324 -17.73 26.81 -0.59
N SER A 325 -18.14 26.29 -1.76
CA SER A 325 -19.45 25.67 -1.90
C SER A 325 -19.49 24.25 -1.31
N VAL A 326 -20.67 23.79 -0.88
CA VAL A 326 -20.85 22.43 -0.33
C VAL A 326 -20.35 21.33 -1.29
N PRO A 327 -20.65 21.35 -2.61
CA PRO A 327 -20.15 20.32 -3.52
C PRO A 327 -18.62 20.31 -3.64
N GLU A 328 -17.99 21.49 -3.70
CA GLU A 328 -16.53 21.60 -3.76
C GLU A 328 -15.88 21.06 -2.48
N GLU A 329 -16.45 21.36 -1.31
CA GLU A 329 -15.96 20.85 -0.04
C GLU A 329 -16.13 19.33 0.09
N VAL A 330 -17.24 18.78 -0.41
CA VAL A 330 -17.44 17.32 -0.48
C VAL A 330 -16.36 16.65 -1.34
N VAL A 331 -16.03 17.22 -2.49
CA VAL A 331 -14.97 16.68 -3.37
C VAL A 331 -13.60 16.81 -2.72
N PHE A 332 -13.27 17.97 -2.15
CA PHE A 332 -11.99 18.21 -1.49
C PHE A 332 -11.79 17.26 -0.31
N THR A 333 -12.77 17.16 0.59
CA THR A 333 -12.71 16.24 1.74
C THR A 333 -12.67 14.78 1.31
N GLY A 334 -13.35 14.40 0.23
CA GLY A 334 -13.28 13.05 -0.33
C GLY A 334 -11.88 12.68 -0.81
N LEU A 335 -11.23 13.58 -1.55
CA LEU A 335 -9.84 13.40 -1.99
C LEU A 335 -8.87 13.35 -0.80
N ALA A 336 -9.06 14.23 0.18
CA ALA A 336 -8.26 14.27 1.38
C ALA A 336 -8.35 12.94 2.16
N TYR A 337 -9.57 12.42 2.39
CA TYR A 337 -9.77 11.16 3.11
C TYR A 337 -9.27 9.93 2.33
N LEU A 338 -9.40 9.93 0.99
CA LEU A 338 -8.81 8.89 0.15
C LEU A 338 -7.28 8.88 0.25
N TYR A 339 -6.66 10.05 0.16
CA TYR A 339 -5.22 10.19 0.33
C TYR A 339 -4.77 9.75 1.73
N MET A 340 -5.49 10.20 2.77
CA MET A 340 -5.23 9.85 4.17
C MET A 340 -5.30 8.34 4.40
N CYS A 341 -6.33 7.66 3.90
CA CYS A 341 -6.51 6.23 4.14
C CYS A 341 -5.48 5.37 3.41
N LEU A 342 -5.06 5.76 2.20
CA LEU A 342 -3.97 5.10 1.48
C LEU A 342 -2.63 5.29 2.18
N CYS A 343 -2.37 6.50 2.69
CA CYS A 343 -1.18 6.81 3.45
C CYS A 343 -1.11 6.02 4.78
N PHE A 344 -2.20 5.96 5.55
CA PHE A 344 -2.23 5.15 6.77
C PHE A 344 -2.19 3.65 6.50
N TYR A 345 -2.77 3.18 5.39
CA TYR A 345 -2.58 1.80 4.95
C TYR A 345 -1.09 1.48 4.77
N LEU A 346 -0.35 2.34 4.06
CA LEU A 346 1.09 2.19 3.86
C LEU A 346 1.88 2.32 5.17
N PHE A 347 1.44 3.18 6.10
CA PHE A 347 2.02 3.28 7.44
C PHE A 347 1.96 1.95 8.19
N PHE A 348 0.77 1.32 8.25
CA PHE A 348 0.61 0.02 8.90
C PHE A 348 1.32 -1.10 8.15
N VAL A 349 1.38 -1.05 6.82
CA VAL A 349 2.25 -1.94 6.03
C VAL A 349 3.70 -1.82 6.48
N GLY A 350 4.20 -0.60 6.66
CA GLY A 350 5.54 -0.35 7.20
C GLY A 350 5.73 -0.99 8.57
N LEU A 351 4.77 -0.84 9.49
CA LEU A 351 4.81 -1.49 10.81
C LEU A 351 4.83 -3.03 10.72
N ILE A 352 4.02 -3.63 9.83
CA ILE A 352 4.04 -5.07 9.61
C ILE A 352 5.41 -5.52 9.10
N LEU A 353 6.00 -4.78 8.15
CA LEU A 353 7.32 -5.08 7.61
C LEU A 353 8.41 -4.98 8.68
N LEU A 354 8.38 -3.94 9.53
CA LEU A 354 9.30 -3.81 10.67
C LEU A 354 9.17 -5.00 11.64
N TYR A 355 7.94 -5.42 11.95
CA TYR A 355 7.70 -6.63 12.74
C TYR A 355 8.29 -7.88 12.06
N THR A 356 8.11 -8.03 10.75
CA THR A 356 8.67 -9.16 9.99
C THR A 356 10.20 -9.15 10.01
N VAL A 357 10.86 -7.98 9.93
CA VAL A 357 12.32 -7.85 10.07
C VAL A 357 12.78 -8.34 11.45
N VAL A 358 12.15 -7.87 12.53
CA VAL A 358 12.48 -8.33 13.89
C VAL A 358 12.30 -9.83 14.03
N HIS A 359 11.19 -10.35 13.51
CA HIS A 359 10.86 -11.77 13.61
C HIS A 359 11.87 -12.65 12.86
N ASP A 360 12.26 -12.24 11.65
CA ASP A 360 13.24 -12.94 10.84
C ASP A 360 14.64 -12.90 11.49
N LEU A 361 15.07 -11.73 11.96
CA LEU A 361 16.34 -11.57 12.69
C LEU A 361 16.39 -12.44 13.95
N TRP A 362 15.33 -12.44 14.75
CA TRP A 362 15.24 -13.29 15.93
C TRP A 362 15.36 -14.78 15.57
N ARG A 363 14.69 -15.22 14.50
CA ARG A 363 14.73 -16.61 14.05
C ARG A 363 16.13 -17.04 13.58
N ILE A 364 16.82 -16.18 12.83
CA ILE A 364 18.22 -16.42 12.38
C ILE A 364 19.17 -16.44 13.59
N GLY A 365 18.99 -15.52 14.54
CA GLY A 365 19.77 -15.48 15.78
C GLY A 365 19.58 -16.72 16.66
N VAL A 366 18.38 -17.31 16.72
CA VAL A 366 18.15 -18.57 17.44
C VAL A 366 18.80 -19.76 16.76
N ALA A 367 18.73 -19.84 15.42
CA ALA A 367 19.30 -20.95 14.65
C ALA A 367 20.84 -21.00 14.68
N SER A 368 21.50 -19.86 14.95
CA SER A 368 22.96 -19.73 14.95
C SER A 368 23.64 -19.84 16.32
N LYS A 369 22.87 -19.81 17.42
CA LYS A 369 23.38 -20.02 18.80
C LYS A 369 24.01 -21.40 19.05
N SER A 370 24.03 -22.29 18.06
CA SER A 370 24.69 -23.60 18.10
C SER A 370 26.17 -23.58 17.67
N GLY A 371 26.74 -22.43 17.26
CA GLY A 371 28.15 -22.28 16.85
C GLY A 371 29.01 -21.48 17.86
N PRO A 372 30.27 -21.86 18.15
CA PRO A 372 31.09 -21.23 19.18
C PRO A 372 32.11 -20.23 18.59
N GLU A 373 31.67 -19.11 18.00
CA GLU A 373 32.61 -18.13 17.44
C GLU A 373 32.31 -16.70 17.92
N VAL A 374 33.31 -16.08 18.56
CA VAL A 374 33.19 -14.77 19.24
C VAL A 374 33.01 -13.62 18.23
N ASP A 375 33.58 -13.74 17.02
CA ASP A 375 33.46 -12.74 15.95
C ASP A 375 32.02 -12.66 15.41
N TYR A 376 31.38 -13.80 15.21
CA TYR A 376 29.98 -13.90 14.78
C TYR A 376 29.03 -13.22 15.77
N GLN A 377 29.32 -13.30 17.07
CA GLN A 377 28.53 -12.64 18.10
C GLN A 377 28.63 -11.11 18.03
N HIS A 378 29.76 -10.55 17.59
CA HIS A 378 29.91 -9.11 17.39
C HIS A 378 29.08 -8.61 16.20
N GLU A 379 29.12 -9.31 15.07
CA GLU A 379 28.36 -8.95 13.87
C GLU A 379 26.84 -9.02 14.11
N VAL A 380 26.36 -10.08 14.78
CA VAL A 380 24.95 -10.20 15.19
C VAL A 380 24.52 -9.01 16.05
N ASN A 381 25.37 -8.61 16.99
CA ASN A 381 25.08 -7.48 17.87
C ASN A 381 24.98 -6.17 17.07
N GLU A 382 25.92 -5.90 16.17
CA GLU A 382 25.87 -4.67 15.36
C GLU A 382 24.60 -4.59 14.50
N VAL A 383 24.22 -5.69 13.86
CA VAL A 383 22.98 -5.78 13.07
C VAL A 383 21.76 -5.56 13.95
N VAL A 384 21.70 -6.18 15.14
CA VAL A 384 20.62 -5.97 16.12
C VAL A 384 20.50 -4.51 16.53
N LEU A 385 21.63 -3.84 16.79
CA LEU A 385 21.63 -2.44 17.20
C LEU A 385 21.12 -1.54 16.07
N LYS A 386 21.59 -1.75 14.83
CA LYS A 386 21.15 -0.99 13.66
C LYS A 386 19.66 -1.17 13.39
N VAL A 387 19.15 -2.39 13.51
CA VAL A 387 17.71 -2.68 13.38
C VAL A 387 16.91 -2.00 14.49
N MET A 388 17.32 -2.10 15.75
CA MET A 388 16.63 -1.45 16.86
C MET A 388 16.64 0.08 16.77
N ARG A 389 17.74 0.69 16.32
CA ARG A 389 17.82 2.14 16.05
C ARG A 389 16.84 2.56 14.95
N GLY A 390 16.74 1.78 13.87
CA GLY A 390 15.76 2.01 12.81
C GLY A 390 14.32 1.91 13.29
N ILE A 391 14.00 0.88 14.09
CA ILE A 391 12.67 0.71 14.70
C ILE A 391 12.37 1.87 15.64
N PHE A 392 13.32 2.27 16.49
CA PHE A 392 13.15 3.42 17.37
C PHE A 392 12.81 4.70 16.60
N ARG A 393 13.51 5.02 15.51
CA ARG A 393 13.19 6.18 14.65
C ARG A 393 11.77 6.11 14.10
N CYS A 394 11.37 4.93 13.60
CA CYS A 394 10.01 4.70 13.13
C CYS A 394 8.98 4.83 14.26
N THR A 395 9.33 4.41 15.48
CA THR A 395 8.46 4.50 16.65
C THR A 395 8.24 5.93 17.10
N VAL A 396 9.33 6.71 17.19
CA VAL A 396 9.27 8.13 17.49
C VAL A 396 8.38 8.84 16.48
N LEU A 397 8.56 8.61 15.18
CA LEU A 397 7.72 9.21 14.15
C LEU A 397 6.26 8.79 14.24
N GLY A 398 5.96 7.51 14.49
CA GLY A 398 4.59 7.03 14.67
C GLY A 398 3.89 7.68 15.87
N VAL A 399 4.60 7.88 16.99
CA VAL A 399 4.04 8.59 18.15
C VAL A 399 3.88 10.09 17.88
N LEU A 400 4.82 10.74 17.19
CA LEU A 400 4.70 12.15 16.76
C LEU A 400 3.51 12.36 15.82
N ILE A 401 3.27 11.43 14.88
CA ILE A 401 2.08 11.41 14.00
C ILE A 401 0.80 11.42 14.84
N ALA A 402 0.71 10.55 15.85
CA ALA A 402 -0.45 10.49 16.73
C ALA A 402 -0.60 11.74 17.61
N ILE A 403 0.51 12.33 18.06
CA ILE A 403 0.53 13.62 18.76
C ILE A 403 -0.08 14.71 17.86
N CYS A 404 0.34 14.85 16.60
CA CYS A 404 -0.25 15.83 15.68
C CYS A 404 -1.77 15.65 15.53
N MET A 405 -2.24 14.40 15.43
CA MET A 405 -3.68 14.09 15.35
C MET A 405 -4.43 14.48 16.63
N LYS A 406 -3.89 14.18 17.82
CA LYS A 406 -4.53 14.47 19.09
C LYS A 406 -4.48 15.95 19.44
N VAL A 407 -3.34 16.62 19.22
CA VAL A 407 -3.17 18.08 19.40
C VAL A 407 -4.17 18.84 18.52
N GLN A 408 -4.33 18.47 17.25
CA GLN A 408 -5.35 19.11 16.39
C GLN A 408 -6.75 18.93 16.96
N SER A 409 -7.09 17.71 17.38
CA SER A 409 -8.42 17.41 17.93
C SER A 409 -8.72 18.22 19.19
N ALA A 410 -7.76 18.29 20.12
CA ALA A 410 -7.87 19.04 21.36
C ALA A 410 -7.92 20.56 21.12
N TYR A 411 -7.08 21.06 20.20
CA TYR A 411 -7.11 22.45 19.79
C TYR A 411 -8.49 22.85 19.27
N LEU A 412 -9.13 22.07 18.38
CA LEU A 412 -10.44 22.41 17.83
C LEU A 412 -11.51 22.56 18.92
N THR A 413 -11.44 21.77 19.99
CA THR A 413 -12.34 21.84 21.14
C THR A 413 -11.99 22.92 22.16
N SER A 414 -10.78 23.50 22.12
CA SER A 414 -10.33 24.52 23.07
C SER A 414 -10.89 25.93 22.76
N ARG A 415 -10.58 26.89 23.64
CA ARG A 415 -10.86 28.33 23.47
C ARG A 415 -9.70 29.10 22.79
N GLY A 416 -8.67 28.42 22.29
CA GLY A 416 -7.58 29.08 21.59
C GLY A 416 -7.99 29.58 20.21
N GLU A 417 -7.54 30.80 19.86
CA GLU A 417 -7.77 31.43 18.54
C GLU A 417 -7.00 30.72 17.42
N ASN A 418 -5.76 30.33 17.70
CA ASN A 418 -4.90 29.52 16.84
C ASN A 418 -4.12 28.52 17.68
N ILE A 419 -3.60 27.47 17.03
CA ILE A 419 -2.96 26.36 17.72
C ILE A 419 -1.69 26.76 18.49
N VAL A 420 -0.92 27.71 17.97
CA VAL A 420 0.31 28.19 18.59
C VAL A 420 -0.03 28.99 19.85
N ALA A 421 -0.96 29.93 19.74
CA ALA A 421 -1.44 30.72 20.87
C ALA A 421 -2.03 29.82 21.97
N TRP A 422 -2.74 28.75 21.60
CA TRP A 422 -3.26 27.77 22.56
C TRP A 422 -2.15 27.06 23.33
N LEU A 423 -1.14 26.52 22.64
CA LEU A 423 -0.02 25.81 23.28
C LEU A 423 0.87 26.75 24.13
N VAL A 424 1.12 27.97 23.65
CA VAL A 424 1.89 28.98 24.40
C VAL A 424 1.10 29.47 25.61
N GLY A 425 -0.20 29.66 25.46
CA GLY A 425 -1.10 29.99 26.58
C GLY A 425 -1.07 28.92 27.67
N ASP A 426 -1.17 27.65 27.29
CA ASP A 426 -1.06 26.52 28.22
C ASP A 426 0.33 26.43 28.88
N MET A 427 1.41 26.72 28.15
CA MET A 427 2.75 26.81 28.73
C MET A 427 2.84 27.93 29.78
N SER A 428 2.21 29.08 29.54
CA SER A 428 2.24 30.22 30.46
C SER A 428 1.37 30.02 31.71
N SER A 429 0.27 29.26 31.62
CA SER A 429 -0.63 29.02 32.75
C SER A 429 0.04 28.20 33.86
N ALA A 430 0.98 27.32 33.50
CA ALA A 430 1.82 26.57 34.44
C ALA A 430 2.66 27.45 35.36
N PHE A 431 3.15 28.60 34.84
CA PHE A 431 3.99 29.52 35.60
C PHE A 431 3.17 30.55 36.40
N ASN A 432 1.99 30.90 35.90
CA ASN A 432 1.16 31.97 36.46
C ASN A 432 0.06 31.47 37.43
N GLY A 433 -0.02 30.16 37.69
CA GLY A 433 -0.99 29.57 38.63
C GLY A 433 -2.45 29.73 38.22
N GLY A 434 -2.70 30.01 36.93
CA GLY A 434 -4.05 30.21 36.39
C GLY A 434 -4.76 28.88 36.19
N ASN A 435 -5.79 28.61 36.99
CA ASN A 435 -6.67 27.44 36.88
C ASN A 435 -7.68 27.56 35.72
N ASP A 436 -7.23 27.89 34.51
CA ASP A 436 -8.07 27.74 33.32
C ASP A 436 -7.95 26.31 32.79
N VAL A 437 -8.36 25.34 33.62
CA VAL A 437 -8.70 24.01 33.12
C VAL A 437 -9.94 24.20 32.26
N SER A 438 -9.74 24.18 30.95
CA SER A 438 -10.75 24.53 29.95
C SER A 438 -12.07 23.83 30.22
N ASP A 439 -13.16 24.61 30.34
CA ASP A 439 -14.53 24.10 30.28
C ASP A 439 -14.70 23.26 29.01
N ARG A 440 -14.74 21.96 29.20
CA ARG A 440 -14.81 20.97 28.13
C ARG A 440 -16.18 21.00 27.49
N ILE A 441 -16.24 21.33 26.20
CA ILE A 441 -17.41 20.94 25.41
C ILE A 441 -17.21 19.46 25.05
N ALA A 442 -18.13 18.60 25.52
CA ALA A 442 -18.04 17.16 25.38
C ALA A 442 -18.24 16.69 23.92
N TYR A 443 -17.24 16.88 23.07
CA TYR A 443 -17.18 16.30 21.74
C TYR A 443 -16.30 15.05 21.74
N ARG A 444 -16.79 13.96 21.14
CA ARG A 444 -16.06 12.70 20.99
C ARG A 444 -15.57 12.58 19.54
N MET A 445 -14.32 12.90 19.28
CA MET A 445 -13.75 12.83 17.93
C MET A 445 -13.26 11.41 17.59
N PRO A 446 -13.60 10.84 16.42
CA PRO A 446 -13.07 9.55 15.95
C PRO A 446 -11.54 9.52 15.90
N THR A 447 -10.91 10.67 15.67
CA THR A 447 -9.45 10.85 15.66
C THR A 447 -8.78 10.47 16.98
N HIS A 448 -9.47 10.53 18.12
CA HIS A 448 -8.92 10.04 19.40
C HIS A 448 -8.71 8.52 19.38
N TYR A 449 -9.64 7.78 18.77
CA TYR A 449 -9.50 6.33 18.63
C TYR A 449 -8.43 5.98 17.61
N SER A 450 -8.44 6.62 16.44
CA SER A 450 -7.47 6.35 15.37
C SER A 450 -6.03 6.71 15.76
N SER A 451 -5.82 7.85 16.46
CA SER A 451 -4.49 8.22 16.98
C SER A 451 -4.00 7.27 18.06
N PHE A 452 -4.89 6.78 18.93
CA PHE A 452 -4.54 5.79 19.94
C PHE A 452 -4.14 4.45 19.32
N LEU A 453 -4.84 4.00 18.27
CA LEU A 453 -4.44 2.80 17.52
C LEU A 453 -3.04 2.94 16.94
N ILE A 454 -2.71 4.10 16.37
CA ILE A 454 -1.36 4.37 15.84
C ILE A 454 -0.30 4.25 16.94
N VAL A 455 -0.53 4.85 18.11
CA VAL A 455 0.41 4.76 19.25
C VAL A 455 0.60 3.29 19.67
N ILE A 456 -0.49 2.55 19.89
CA ILE A 456 -0.41 1.15 20.30
C ILE A 456 0.33 0.32 19.26
N SER A 457 -0.09 0.36 18.00
CA SER A 457 0.52 -0.47 16.95
C SER A 457 2.00 -0.19 16.79
N THR A 458 2.39 1.08 16.85
CA THR A 458 3.79 1.49 16.76
C THR A 458 4.61 1.04 17.98
N CYS A 459 4.07 1.19 19.18
CA CYS A 459 4.73 0.78 20.42
C CYS A 459 4.85 -0.75 20.52
N VAL A 460 3.86 -1.50 20.04
CA VAL A 460 3.90 -2.98 20.03
C VAL A 460 5.08 -3.49 19.22
N VAL A 461 5.37 -2.91 18.05
CA VAL A 461 6.54 -3.30 17.24
C VAL A 461 7.84 -3.01 17.99
N PHE A 462 7.95 -1.84 18.63
CA PHE A 462 9.13 -1.47 19.42
C PHE A 462 9.34 -2.38 20.64
N VAL A 463 8.29 -2.65 21.39
CA VAL A 463 8.32 -3.51 22.57
C VAL A 463 8.64 -4.94 22.16
N TYR A 464 8.04 -5.43 21.07
CA TYR A 464 8.36 -6.75 20.52
C TYR A 464 9.84 -6.86 20.13
N GLY A 465 10.39 -5.87 19.43
CA GLY A 465 11.82 -5.77 19.11
C GLY A 465 12.69 -5.75 20.36
N SER A 466 12.34 -4.93 21.35
CA SER A 466 13.10 -4.80 22.59
C SER A 466 13.13 -6.10 23.41
N ILE A 467 11.99 -6.81 23.50
CA ILE A 467 11.90 -8.09 24.23
C ILE A 467 12.65 -9.20 23.48
N ARG A 468 12.49 -9.30 22.16
CA ARG A 468 13.09 -10.37 21.38
C ARG A 468 14.59 -10.18 21.17
N LEU A 469 15.04 -8.94 20.96
CA LEU A 469 16.44 -8.66 20.60
C LEU A 469 17.28 -8.13 21.77
N GLY A 470 16.67 -7.67 22.88
CA GLY A 470 17.35 -6.99 23.98
C GLY A 470 18.03 -7.87 25.04
N VAL A 471 18.22 -9.17 24.79
CA VAL A 471 18.83 -10.10 25.76
C VAL A 471 20.37 -10.06 25.64
N GLY A 472 21.00 -8.98 26.11
CA GLY A 472 22.47 -8.86 26.18
C GLY A 472 22.94 -7.65 26.99
N SER A 473 23.98 -7.80 27.83
CA SER A 473 24.43 -6.75 28.78
C SER A 473 24.95 -5.47 28.12
N ARG A 474 25.52 -5.54 26.91
CA ARG A 474 25.98 -4.36 26.13
C ARG A 474 24.83 -3.57 25.46
N PHE A 475 23.63 -4.14 25.37
CA PHE A 475 22.46 -3.51 24.73
C PHE A 475 21.58 -2.70 25.68
N GLN A 476 21.76 -2.88 26.99
CA GLN A 476 20.82 -2.34 27.97
C GLN A 476 20.82 -0.81 28.01
N VAL A 477 21.99 -0.17 27.85
CA VAL A 477 22.08 1.30 27.96
C VAL A 477 21.40 2.01 26.78
N PRO A 478 21.71 1.72 25.50
CA PRO A 478 21.00 2.34 24.38
C PRO A 478 19.49 2.05 24.38
N LEU A 479 19.10 0.80 24.67
CA LEU A 479 17.69 0.41 24.71
C LEU A 479 16.92 1.11 25.82
N TRP A 480 17.55 1.33 26.99
CA TRP A 480 16.93 2.04 28.10
C TRP A 480 16.69 3.51 27.74
N LYS A 481 17.68 4.20 27.13
CA LYS A 481 17.52 5.58 26.65
C LYS A 481 16.38 5.69 25.64
N MET A 482 16.34 4.81 24.64
CA MET A 482 15.26 4.76 23.64
C MET A 482 13.89 4.54 24.30
N SER A 483 13.81 3.60 25.24
CA SER A 483 12.57 3.28 25.96
C SER A 483 12.09 4.46 26.79
N ALA A 484 12.99 5.20 27.44
CA ALA A 484 12.66 6.40 28.20
C ALA A 484 12.05 7.50 27.32
N VAL A 485 12.61 7.72 26.12
CA VAL A 485 12.08 8.70 25.16
C VAL A 485 10.72 8.28 24.63
N VAL A 486 10.55 7.01 24.24
CA VAL A 486 9.25 6.49 23.79
C VAL A 486 8.20 6.60 24.91
N ALA A 487 8.55 6.22 26.14
CA ALA A 487 7.67 6.34 27.30
C ALA A 487 7.28 7.80 27.56
N LEU A 488 8.23 8.73 27.52
CA LEU A 488 7.98 10.16 27.68
C LEU A 488 7.03 10.69 26.62
N LEU A 489 7.21 10.30 25.35
CA LEU A 489 6.31 10.69 24.26
C LEU A 489 4.91 10.12 24.42
N VAL A 490 4.78 8.85 24.84
CA VAL A 490 3.47 8.22 25.07
C VAL A 490 2.75 8.87 26.24
N VAL A 491 3.47 9.15 27.34
CA VAL A 491 2.94 9.88 28.49
C VAL A 491 2.52 11.29 28.07
N GLY A 492 3.36 12.02 27.34
CA GLY A 492 3.04 13.33 26.77
C GLY A 492 1.79 13.26 25.88
N TYR A 493 1.70 12.27 24.99
CA TYR A 493 0.52 12.02 24.16
C TYR A 493 -0.74 11.80 25.00
N LEU A 494 -0.69 10.94 26.03
CA LEU A 494 -1.84 10.65 26.88
C LEU A 494 -2.31 11.89 27.65
N LEU A 495 -1.37 12.74 28.07
CA LEU A 495 -1.60 13.93 28.87
C LEU A 495 -1.95 15.19 28.08
N ILE A 496 -1.97 15.14 26.73
CA ILE A 496 -2.46 16.26 25.92
C ILE A 496 -3.84 16.68 26.41
N ASP A 497 -3.98 17.96 26.77
CA ASP A 497 -5.22 18.59 27.25
C ASP A 497 -5.76 18.02 28.58
N ALA A 498 -4.90 17.35 29.37
CA ALA A 498 -5.31 16.75 30.65
C ALA A 498 -5.12 17.67 31.86
N PHE A 499 -4.16 18.60 31.82
CA PHE A 499 -3.86 19.56 32.87
C PHE A 499 -3.15 20.79 32.30
N ALA A 500 -3.19 21.92 33.01
CA ALA A 500 -2.51 23.15 32.62
C ALA A 500 -0.98 22.99 32.62
N GLY A 501 -0.33 23.30 31.51
CA GLY A 501 1.13 23.15 31.36
C GLY A 501 1.58 21.86 30.71
N PHE A 502 0.66 21.03 30.20
CA PHE A 502 1.02 19.81 29.48
C PHE A 502 1.93 20.10 28.27
N SER A 503 1.82 21.29 27.69
CA SER A 503 2.61 21.74 26.53
C SER A 503 4.12 21.79 26.82
N ILE A 504 4.53 22.01 28.07
CA ILE A 504 5.95 21.97 28.47
C ILE A 504 6.49 20.54 28.35
N LEU A 505 5.79 19.58 28.93
CA LEU A 505 6.16 18.17 28.88
C LEU A 505 6.18 17.67 27.44
N LEU A 506 5.16 18.05 26.66
CA LEU A 506 5.09 17.73 25.24
C LEU A 506 6.26 18.34 24.46
N GLY A 507 6.59 19.60 24.70
CA GLY A 507 7.71 20.30 24.07
C GLY A 507 9.06 19.62 24.35
N VAL A 508 9.34 19.28 25.61
CA VAL A 508 10.55 18.55 26.00
C VAL A 508 10.60 17.18 25.33
N GLY A 509 9.49 16.44 25.33
CA GLY A 509 9.39 15.14 24.66
C GLY A 509 9.67 15.23 23.16
N VAL A 510 9.09 16.23 22.48
CA VAL A 510 9.30 16.47 21.04
C VAL A 510 10.76 16.86 20.74
N LEU A 511 11.41 17.67 21.57
CA LEU A 511 12.82 18.01 21.39
C LEU A 511 13.73 16.78 21.52
N LEU A 512 13.52 15.97 22.54
CA LEU A 512 14.26 14.71 22.72
C LEU A 512 14.00 13.72 21.59
N ALA A 513 12.76 13.67 21.08
CA ALA A 513 12.40 12.89 19.92
C ALA A 513 13.15 13.31 18.66
N ILE A 514 13.18 14.62 18.35
CA ILE A 514 13.89 15.16 17.19
C ILE A 514 15.39 14.84 17.27
N TYR A 515 15.99 15.03 18.45
CA TYR A 515 17.38 14.65 18.67
C TYR A 515 17.60 13.15 18.48
N GLY A 516 16.71 12.30 19.03
CA GLY A 516 16.76 10.84 18.87
C GLY A 516 16.54 10.36 17.42
N LEU A 517 15.89 11.15 16.56
CA LEU A 517 15.81 10.84 15.13
C LEU A 517 17.18 10.95 14.45
N ILE A 518 17.97 11.96 14.84
CA ILE A 518 19.32 12.19 14.30
C ILE A 518 20.30 11.20 14.93
N ASP A 519 20.38 11.17 16.26
CA ASP A 519 21.23 10.28 17.04
C ASP A 519 20.41 9.37 17.98
N PRO A 520 20.01 8.17 17.51
CA PRO A 520 19.31 7.18 18.32
C PRO A 520 20.11 6.68 19.54
N GLY A 521 21.45 6.83 19.54
CA GLY A 521 22.33 6.37 20.61
C GLY A 521 22.50 7.39 21.74
N PHE A 522 22.10 8.64 21.53
CA PHE A 522 22.28 9.76 22.46
C PHE A 522 23.71 9.82 23.01
N GLY A 523 24.68 10.00 22.12
CA GLY A 523 26.07 10.25 22.48
C GLY A 523 26.84 9.06 23.05
N ASP A 524 26.38 7.81 22.86
CA ASP A 524 27.26 6.65 23.01
C ASP A 524 28.22 6.67 21.82
N GLY A 525 29.25 7.51 21.93
CA GLY A 525 30.31 7.62 20.96
C GLY A 525 30.90 6.25 20.70
N GLU A 526 31.41 6.09 19.48
CA GLU A 526 32.58 5.26 19.24
C GLU A 526 33.58 5.56 20.37
N ARG A 527 33.59 4.72 21.41
CA ARG A 527 34.84 4.45 22.10
C ARG A 527 35.62 3.57 21.14
N ALA A 528 36.19 4.20 20.12
CA ALA A 528 37.34 3.67 19.43
C ALA A 528 38.42 3.46 20.50
N ASN A 529 38.63 2.21 20.86
CA ASN A 529 39.87 1.67 21.41
C ASN A 529 39.89 0.17 21.17
#